data_AF-A0A0S8A0I8-F1
#
_entry.id   AF-A0A0S8A0I8-F1
#
_cell.length_a   1.000
_cell.length_b   1.000
_cell.length_c   1.000
_cell.angle_alpha   90.00
_cell.angle_beta   90.00
_cell.angle_gamma   90.00
#
_symmetry.space_group_name_H-M   'P 1'
#
loop_
_entity.id
_entity.type
_entity.pdbx_description
1 polymer ?
#
loop_
_entity_poly.entity_id
_entity_poly.type
_entity_poly.pdbx_seq_one_letter_code
_entity_poly.pdbx_strand_id
1 'polypeptide(L)'
;EVLKARAFATLGQRDSATAAADRSVAAVERVRSSAGSGLLRTSYASRRLEAYTALVSALLDEGNTERAFEVADSSRGRSLLEHAMARQLVEDGTPRDPNARESERLLRMIGKISTELREFELTPPYWMGSDELEMNTVDLRERLAEARSDYEALLARSGETPTKGNVLLGGSGVGVEHVVGALQADEALLQYFIMSDELVGFVATRSGVETFTAPISSEVLFRRVRLARDFMGNAKSAAGASRAAMQGLFAALLSPPLRARYLDGVESLIIVPHGVLNYLPFAALIDSTTGRYLAADYRFQVLPSASALPLLRDRVALNSGYLLAWRSSRNW
;
A
#
# COMPACT_ATOMS: atom_id res chain seq x y z
N GLU A 1 -14.18 21.03 -3.25
CA GLU A 1 -13.97 20.58 -1.86
C GLU A 1 -12.50 20.58 -1.45
N VAL A 2 -11.56 19.92 -2.16
CA VAL A 2 -10.10 20.01 -1.87
C VAL A 2 -9.61 21.44 -1.61
N LEU A 3 -9.91 22.38 -2.51
CA LEU A 3 -9.50 23.78 -2.35
C LEU A 3 -10.10 24.45 -1.10
N LYS A 4 -11.34 24.09 -0.73
CA LYS A 4 -11.97 24.59 0.50
C LYS A 4 -11.27 24.02 1.73
N ALA A 5 -10.94 22.73 1.72
CA ALA A 5 -10.19 22.10 2.81
C ALA A 5 -8.84 22.81 3.03
N ARG A 6 -8.08 23.06 1.96
CA ARG A 6 -6.80 23.80 2.04
C ARG A 6 -6.97 25.24 2.52
N ALA A 7 -8.02 25.93 2.07
CA ALA A 7 -8.32 27.27 2.52
C ALA A 7 -8.66 27.31 4.02
N PHE A 8 -9.51 26.40 4.50
CA PHE A 8 -9.84 26.27 5.92
C PHE A 8 -8.62 25.92 6.77
N ALA A 9 -7.76 25.00 6.31
CA ALA A 9 -6.51 24.67 6.98
C ALA A 9 -5.59 25.90 7.11
N THR A 10 -5.45 26.67 6.03
CA THR A 10 -4.64 27.91 6.02
C THR A 10 -5.19 28.97 6.99
N LEU A 11 -6.52 29.00 7.17
CA LEU A 11 -7.21 29.89 8.10
C LEU A 11 -7.25 29.36 9.55
N GLY A 12 -6.64 28.20 9.83
CA GLY A 12 -6.67 27.56 11.15
C GLY A 12 -8.03 26.98 11.54
N GLN A 13 -8.98 26.88 10.62
CA GLN A 13 -10.31 26.33 10.85
C GLN A 13 -10.28 24.81 10.65
N ARG A 14 -9.71 24.11 11.62
CA ARG A 14 -9.41 22.68 11.56
C ARG A 14 -10.64 21.81 11.26
N ASP A 15 -11.68 21.88 12.08
CA ASP A 15 -12.92 21.09 11.89
C ASP A 15 -13.55 21.28 10.50
N SER A 16 -13.55 22.54 10.02
CA SER A 16 -14.05 22.89 8.68
C SER A 16 -13.18 22.31 7.56
N ALA A 17 -11.87 22.26 7.77
CA ALA A 17 -10.92 21.68 6.83
C ALA A 17 -11.15 20.17 6.69
N THR A 18 -11.27 19.45 7.81
CA THR A 18 -11.54 18.01 7.84
C THR A 18 -12.89 17.69 7.22
N ALA A 19 -13.96 18.41 7.59
CA ALA A 19 -15.28 18.20 7.00
C ALA A 19 -15.30 18.45 5.48
N ALA A 20 -14.54 19.44 4.99
CA ALA A 20 -14.41 19.69 3.56
C ALA A 20 -13.57 18.61 2.85
N ALA A 21 -12.53 18.11 3.48
CA ALA A 21 -11.70 17.04 2.95
C ALA A 21 -12.48 15.71 2.86
N ASP A 22 -13.26 15.37 3.89
CA ASP A 22 -14.15 14.19 3.90
C ASP A 22 -15.16 14.23 2.74
N ARG A 23 -15.82 15.38 2.54
CA ARG A 23 -16.72 15.56 1.39
C ARG A 23 -16.00 15.38 0.06
N SER A 24 -14.72 15.76 -0.02
CA SER A 24 -13.91 15.57 -1.21
C SER A 24 -13.63 14.10 -1.49
N VAL A 25 -13.22 13.33 -0.47
CA VAL A 25 -13.00 11.88 -0.61
C VAL A 25 -14.30 11.19 -1.00
N ALA A 26 -15.41 11.49 -0.32
CA ALA A 26 -16.72 10.93 -0.65
C ALA A 26 -17.16 11.28 -2.08
N ALA A 27 -16.85 12.48 -2.58
CA ALA A 27 -17.15 12.86 -3.96
C ALA A 27 -16.34 12.07 -4.97
N VAL A 28 -15.03 11.89 -4.75
CA VAL A 28 -14.20 11.10 -5.65
C VAL A 28 -14.63 9.63 -5.65
N GLU A 29 -14.89 9.05 -4.48
CA GLU A 29 -15.34 7.65 -4.39
C GLU A 29 -16.70 7.40 -5.09
N ARG A 30 -17.60 8.40 -5.15
CA ARG A 30 -18.83 8.32 -5.95
C ARG A 30 -18.59 8.33 -7.45
N VAL A 31 -17.60 9.08 -7.93
CA VAL A 31 -17.26 9.14 -9.37
C VAL A 31 -16.64 7.82 -9.83
N ARG A 32 -15.99 7.08 -8.92
CA ARG A 32 -15.38 5.76 -9.18
C ARG A 32 -16.31 4.80 -9.91
N SER A 33 -17.58 4.71 -9.49
CA SER A 33 -18.55 3.78 -10.06
C SER A 33 -18.98 4.12 -11.50
N SER A 34 -18.58 5.27 -12.02
CA SER A 34 -18.94 5.76 -13.37
C SER A 34 -17.76 5.98 -14.32
N ALA A 35 -16.51 5.86 -13.85
CA ALA A 35 -15.33 6.23 -14.61
C ALA A 35 -14.89 5.12 -15.59
N GLY A 36 -15.61 4.98 -16.70
CA GLY A 36 -15.21 4.19 -17.87
C GLY A 36 -14.20 4.92 -18.76
N SER A 37 -13.20 4.19 -19.27
CA SER A 37 -12.16 4.61 -20.26
C SER A 37 -10.98 5.49 -19.78
N GLY A 38 -9.85 5.40 -20.51
CA GLY A 38 -8.48 5.72 -20.06
C GLY A 38 -8.18 7.17 -19.67
N LEU A 39 -8.68 8.18 -20.38
CA LEU A 39 -8.42 9.60 -20.05
C LEU A 39 -9.14 10.06 -18.77
N LEU A 40 -10.34 9.52 -18.53
CA LEU A 40 -11.10 9.79 -17.30
C LEU A 40 -10.38 9.17 -16.08
N ARG A 41 -9.66 8.06 -16.25
CA ARG A 41 -8.89 7.41 -15.18
C ARG A 41 -7.68 8.20 -14.71
N THR A 42 -6.89 8.80 -15.62
CA THR A 42 -5.72 9.61 -15.20
C THR A 42 -6.15 10.84 -14.40
N SER A 43 -7.17 11.57 -14.89
CA SER A 43 -7.70 12.72 -14.16
C SER A 43 -8.38 12.33 -12.84
N TYR A 44 -8.99 11.14 -12.79
CA TYR A 44 -9.56 10.57 -11.58
C TYR A 44 -8.49 10.20 -10.55
N ALA A 45 -7.42 9.51 -10.97
CA ALA A 45 -6.34 9.09 -10.09
C ALA A 45 -5.66 10.28 -9.40
N SER A 46 -5.35 11.34 -10.15
CA SER A 46 -4.78 12.57 -9.59
C SER A 46 -5.73 13.25 -8.61
N ARG A 47 -7.02 13.41 -8.96
CA ARG A 47 -8.03 13.99 -8.06
C ARG A 47 -8.26 13.16 -6.80
N ARG A 48 -8.16 11.83 -6.91
CA ARG A 48 -8.23 10.94 -5.76
C ARG A 48 -7.07 11.18 -4.83
N LEU A 49 -5.84 11.17 -5.35
CA LEU A 49 -4.66 11.44 -4.55
C LEU A 49 -4.77 12.79 -3.83
N GLU A 50 -5.18 13.85 -4.55
CA GLU A 50 -5.39 15.17 -3.95
C GLU A 50 -6.43 15.18 -2.81
N ALA A 51 -7.54 14.46 -2.98
CA ALA A 51 -8.60 14.38 -1.97
C ALA A 51 -8.12 13.63 -0.71
N TYR A 52 -7.45 12.49 -0.87
CA TYR A 52 -6.92 11.72 0.25
C TYR A 52 -5.79 12.48 0.97
N THR A 53 -4.87 13.11 0.23
CA THR A 53 -3.81 13.93 0.83
C THR A 53 -4.38 15.08 1.64
N ALA A 54 -5.39 15.79 1.12
CA ALA A 54 -6.03 16.87 1.87
C ALA A 54 -6.67 16.40 3.17
N LEU A 55 -7.27 15.20 3.18
CA LEU A 55 -7.88 14.63 4.38
C LEU A 55 -6.83 14.17 5.40
N VAL A 56 -5.78 13.48 4.95
CA VAL A 56 -4.69 13.06 5.84
C VAL A 56 -4.02 14.29 6.49
N SER A 57 -3.71 15.34 5.72
CA SER A 57 -3.14 16.56 6.28
C SER A 57 -4.06 17.23 7.30
N ALA A 58 -5.36 17.38 6.99
CA ALA A 58 -6.32 18.00 7.91
C ALA A 58 -6.47 17.21 9.24
N LEU A 59 -6.49 15.87 9.16
CA LEU A 59 -6.57 15.01 10.34
C LEU A 59 -5.30 15.09 11.19
N LEU A 60 -4.12 15.16 10.58
CA LEU A 60 -2.87 15.34 11.30
C LEU A 60 -2.79 16.72 11.98
N ASP A 61 -3.27 17.77 11.33
CA ASP A 61 -3.34 19.12 11.92
C ASP A 61 -4.28 19.20 13.14
N GLU A 62 -5.31 18.34 13.17
CA GLU A 62 -6.21 18.15 14.31
C GLU A 62 -5.61 17.27 15.43
N GLY A 63 -4.51 16.57 15.16
CA GLY A 63 -3.94 15.56 16.06
C GLY A 63 -4.66 14.22 16.03
N ASN A 64 -5.53 13.98 15.03
CA ASN A 64 -6.24 12.72 14.85
C ASN A 64 -5.41 11.71 14.04
N THR A 65 -4.32 11.25 14.63
CA THR A 65 -3.34 10.33 14.01
C THR A 65 -3.96 9.00 13.60
N GLU A 66 -4.84 8.44 14.43
CA GLU A 66 -5.50 7.16 14.17
C GLU A 66 -6.37 7.21 12.91
N ARG A 67 -7.19 8.25 12.77
CA ARG A 67 -8.01 8.41 11.58
C ARG A 67 -7.17 8.73 10.34
N ALA A 68 -6.11 9.51 10.51
CA ALA A 68 -5.16 9.80 9.42
C ALA A 68 -4.51 8.50 8.90
N PHE A 69 -4.14 7.59 9.80
CA PHE A 69 -3.61 6.27 9.48
C PHE A 69 -4.60 5.44 8.65
N GLU A 70 -5.87 5.36 9.07
CA GLU A 70 -6.93 4.61 8.37
C GLU A 70 -7.22 5.16 6.98
N VAL A 71 -7.28 6.50 6.85
CA VAL A 71 -7.50 7.17 5.56
C VAL A 71 -6.31 6.94 4.63
N ALA A 72 -5.09 7.04 5.14
CA ALA A 72 -3.88 6.74 4.39
C ALA A 72 -3.82 5.27 3.94
N ASP A 73 -4.36 4.33 4.73
CA ASP A 73 -4.49 2.91 4.34
C ASP A 73 -5.53 2.71 3.24
N SER A 74 -6.70 3.32 3.41
CA SER A 74 -7.80 3.26 2.46
C SER A 74 -7.44 3.85 1.09
N SER A 75 -6.53 4.84 1.06
CA SER A 75 -6.08 5.51 -0.17
C SER A 75 -5.48 4.57 -1.22
N ARG A 76 -4.97 3.40 -0.81
CA ARG A 76 -4.27 2.44 -1.67
C ARG A 76 -5.19 1.62 -2.57
N GLY A 77 -6.50 1.74 -2.37
CA GLY A 77 -7.52 1.19 -3.24
C GLY A 77 -7.67 -0.32 -3.12
N ARG A 78 -8.92 -0.76 -3.24
CA ARG A 78 -9.37 -2.16 -3.14
C ARG A 78 -8.58 -3.13 -4.02
N SER A 79 -8.15 -2.70 -5.21
CA SER A 79 -7.42 -3.54 -6.19
C SER A 79 -6.08 -4.11 -5.66
N LEU A 80 -5.34 -3.40 -4.80
CA LEU A 80 -4.08 -3.92 -4.25
C LEU A 80 -4.32 -5.01 -3.18
N LEU A 81 -5.34 -4.82 -2.34
CA LEU A 81 -5.79 -5.83 -1.38
C LEU A 81 -6.32 -7.07 -2.11
N GLU A 82 -7.11 -6.88 -3.16
CA GLU A 82 -7.61 -7.98 -4.00
C GLU A 82 -6.48 -8.76 -4.67
N HIS A 83 -5.40 -8.11 -5.13
CA HIS A 83 -4.22 -8.79 -5.66
C HIS A 83 -3.46 -9.61 -4.64
N ALA A 84 -3.25 -9.04 -3.46
CA ALA A 84 -2.55 -9.70 -2.37
C ALA A 84 -3.33 -10.92 -1.89
N MET A 85 -4.64 -10.75 -1.72
CA MET A 85 -5.59 -11.79 -1.37
C MET A 85 -5.63 -12.87 -2.46
N ALA A 86 -5.67 -12.50 -3.75
CA ALA A 86 -5.69 -13.46 -4.85
C ALA A 86 -4.42 -14.30 -4.94
N ARG A 87 -3.23 -13.72 -4.72
CA ARG A 87 -2.00 -14.49 -4.66
C ARG A 87 -1.98 -15.50 -3.52
N GLN A 88 -2.61 -15.18 -2.39
CA GLN A 88 -2.59 -16.01 -1.19
C GLN A 88 -3.79 -16.98 -1.10
N LEU A 89 -4.89 -16.71 -1.80
CA LEU A 89 -5.99 -17.65 -2.05
C LEU A 89 -5.54 -18.84 -2.90
N VAL A 90 -4.49 -18.68 -3.73
CA VAL A 90 -3.91 -19.76 -4.55
C VAL A 90 -3.26 -20.87 -3.71
N GLU A 91 -2.93 -20.61 -2.44
CA GLU A 91 -2.30 -21.61 -1.56
C GLU A 91 -3.32 -22.57 -0.89
N ASP A 92 -4.60 -22.20 -0.80
CA ASP A 92 -5.63 -22.98 -0.09
C ASP A 92 -6.77 -23.40 -1.02
N GLY A 93 -6.62 -24.57 -1.68
CA GLY A 93 -7.71 -25.37 -2.23
C GLY A 93 -8.53 -24.76 -3.38
N THR A 94 -8.98 -25.58 -4.33
CA THR A 94 -9.80 -25.10 -5.45
C THR A 94 -11.16 -24.60 -4.95
N PRO A 95 -11.54 -23.33 -5.17
CA PRO A 95 -12.86 -22.83 -4.79
C PRO A 95 -13.95 -23.69 -5.47
N ARG A 96 -15.00 -24.10 -4.75
CA ARG A 96 -16.10 -24.89 -5.33
C ARG A 96 -17.12 -24.05 -6.09
N ASP A 97 -17.17 -22.75 -5.82
CA ASP A 97 -18.07 -21.79 -6.48
C ASP A 97 -17.49 -21.29 -7.83
N PRO A 98 -18.23 -21.41 -8.95
CA PRO A 98 -17.86 -20.83 -10.25
C PRO A 98 -17.51 -19.33 -10.19
N ASN A 99 -18.21 -18.53 -9.40
CA ASN A 99 -17.95 -17.09 -9.29
C ASN A 99 -16.64 -16.80 -8.54
N ALA A 100 -16.34 -17.57 -7.50
CA ALA A 100 -15.08 -17.50 -6.78
C ALA A 100 -13.88 -17.87 -7.69
N ARG A 101 -14.04 -18.89 -8.55
CA ARG A 101 -12.99 -19.27 -9.53
C ARG A 101 -12.73 -18.20 -10.57
N GLU A 102 -13.78 -17.60 -11.13
CA GLU A 102 -13.61 -16.54 -12.13
C GLU A 102 -13.03 -15.26 -11.48
N SER A 103 -13.44 -14.95 -10.24
CA SER A 103 -12.85 -13.86 -9.45
C SER A 103 -11.34 -14.07 -9.28
N GLU A 104 -10.92 -15.27 -8.86
CA GLU A 104 -9.52 -15.61 -8.69
C GLU A 104 -8.73 -15.53 -10.01
N ARG A 105 -9.32 -16.01 -11.11
CA ARG A 105 -8.72 -15.94 -12.45
C ARG A 105 -8.46 -14.49 -12.88
N LEU A 106 -9.47 -13.62 -12.73
CA LEU A 106 -9.38 -12.21 -13.08
C LEU A 106 -8.34 -11.50 -12.22
N LEU A 107 -8.32 -11.74 -10.91
CA LEU A 107 -7.33 -11.13 -10.01
C LEU A 107 -5.89 -11.57 -10.32
N ARG A 108 -5.67 -12.84 -10.70
CA ARG A 108 -4.37 -13.32 -11.19
C ARG A 108 -3.95 -12.60 -12.47
N MET A 109 -4.87 -12.43 -13.41
CA MET A 109 -4.60 -11.76 -14.69
C MET A 109 -4.27 -10.28 -14.50
N ILE A 110 -5.10 -9.55 -13.75
CA ILE A 110 -4.86 -8.13 -13.42
C ILE A 110 -3.49 -7.99 -12.71
N GLY A 111 -3.11 -8.94 -11.84
CA GLY A 111 -1.83 -8.91 -11.11
C GLY A 111 -0.62 -9.10 -12.03
N LYS A 112 -0.73 -10.02 -12.98
CA LYS A 112 0.30 -10.26 -14.01
C LYS A 112 0.50 -9.02 -14.88
N ILE A 113 -0.57 -8.49 -15.47
CA ILE A 113 -0.51 -7.32 -16.36
C ILE A 113 0.00 -6.08 -15.60
N SER A 114 -0.44 -5.88 -14.35
CA SER A 114 0.03 -4.79 -13.51
C SER A 114 1.52 -4.87 -13.20
N THR A 115 2.10 -6.08 -13.17
CA THR A 115 3.54 -6.29 -12.98
C THR A 115 4.30 -5.99 -14.26
N GLU A 116 3.84 -6.51 -15.40
CA GLU A 116 4.43 -6.28 -16.73
C GLU A 116 4.45 -4.79 -17.11
N LEU A 117 3.31 -4.10 -16.98
CA LEU A 117 3.18 -2.66 -17.30
C LEU A 117 4.18 -1.80 -16.51
N ARG A 118 4.37 -2.16 -15.25
CA ARG A 118 5.24 -1.51 -14.28
C ARG A 118 6.72 -1.76 -14.56
N GLU A 119 7.07 -2.95 -15.07
CA GLU A 119 8.44 -3.22 -15.55
C GLU A 119 8.78 -2.34 -16.75
N PHE A 120 7.85 -2.23 -17.71
CA PHE A 120 7.99 -1.34 -18.88
C PHE A 120 8.14 0.14 -18.50
N GLU A 121 7.35 0.63 -17.55
CA GLU A 121 7.40 2.04 -17.12
C GLU A 121 8.68 2.40 -16.34
N LEU A 122 9.24 1.46 -15.59
CA LEU A 122 10.39 1.73 -14.69
C LEU A 122 11.74 1.36 -15.30
N THR A 123 11.76 0.40 -16.22
CA THR A 123 12.97 -0.06 -16.90
C THR A 123 12.66 -0.30 -18.38
N PRO A 124 12.53 0.77 -19.18
CA PRO A 124 12.33 0.65 -20.63
C PRO A 124 13.44 -0.21 -21.25
N PRO A 125 13.12 -1.26 -22.02
CA PRO A 125 14.14 -2.08 -22.67
C PRO A 125 14.97 -1.22 -23.63
N TYR A 126 16.29 -1.20 -23.46
CA TYR A 126 17.19 -0.31 -24.23
C TYR A 126 17.27 -0.65 -25.72
N TRP A 127 16.80 -1.85 -26.11
CA TRP A 127 16.70 -2.31 -27.50
C TRP A 127 15.35 -2.02 -28.16
N MET A 128 14.37 -1.48 -27.41
CA MET A 128 13.04 -1.19 -27.92
C MET A 128 12.94 0.29 -28.32
N GLY A 129 12.38 0.57 -29.50
CA GLY A 129 12.13 1.94 -29.96
C GLY A 129 11.08 2.66 -29.11
N SER A 130 11.08 4.00 -29.09
CA SER A 130 10.11 4.82 -28.35
C SER A 130 8.67 4.46 -28.67
N ASP A 131 8.38 4.29 -29.96
CA ASP A 131 7.01 4.09 -30.48
C ASP A 131 6.50 2.68 -30.13
N GLU A 132 7.40 1.70 -30.14
CA GLU A 132 7.10 0.30 -29.79
C GLU A 132 6.90 0.15 -28.27
N LEU A 133 7.68 0.87 -27.46
CA LEU A 133 7.47 0.96 -26.01
C LEU A 133 6.11 1.58 -25.70
N GLU A 134 5.76 2.67 -26.38
CA GLU A 134 4.48 3.36 -26.18
C GLU A 134 3.30 2.45 -26.55
N MET A 135 3.35 1.78 -27.70
CA MET A 135 2.33 0.80 -28.12
C MET A 135 2.14 -0.33 -27.10
N ASN A 136 3.23 -0.95 -26.63
CA ASN A 136 3.14 -2.03 -25.63
C ASN A 136 2.55 -1.54 -24.29
N THR A 137 2.92 -0.32 -23.88
CA THR A 137 2.40 0.28 -22.66
C THR A 137 0.91 0.59 -22.79
N VAL A 138 0.45 1.02 -23.96
CA VAL A 138 -0.98 1.24 -24.26
C VAL A 138 -1.74 -0.09 -24.24
N ASP A 139 -1.25 -1.14 -24.92
CA ASP A 139 -1.87 -2.49 -24.92
C ASP A 139 -2.03 -3.04 -23.50
N LEU A 140 -0.96 -3.00 -22.70
CA LEU A 140 -1.00 -3.48 -21.32
C LEU A 140 -1.99 -2.68 -20.47
N ARG A 141 -2.14 -1.37 -20.69
CA ARG A 141 -3.14 -0.54 -20.00
C ARG A 141 -4.57 -0.88 -20.39
N GLU A 142 -4.83 -1.17 -21.67
CA GLU A 142 -6.15 -1.57 -22.16
C GLU A 142 -6.54 -2.94 -21.61
N ARG A 143 -5.65 -3.93 -21.66
CA ARG A 143 -5.89 -5.26 -21.11
C ARG A 143 -6.08 -5.23 -19.59
N LEU A 144 -5.34 -4.38 -18.88
CA LEU A 144 -5.55 -4.15 -17.46
C LEU A 144 -6.93 -3.52 -17.18
N ALA A 145 -7.37 -2.62 -18.07
CA ALA A 145 -8.66 -1.95 -17.96
C ALA A 145 -9.83 -2.91 -18.11
N GLU A 146 -9.75 -3.77 -19.12
CA GLU A 146 -10.75 -4.80 -19.44
C GLU A 146 -10.85 -5.81 -18.29
N ALA A 147 -9.73 -6.38 -17.86
CA ALA A 147 -9.69 -7.36 -16.78
C ALA A 147 -10.30 -6.84 -15.47
N ARG A 148 -10.09 -5.54 -15.15
CA ARG A 148 -10.72 -4.88 -14.00
C ARG A 148 -12.22 -4.70 -14.17
N SER A 149 -12.66 -4.30 -15.36
CA SER A 149 -14.08 -4.12 -15.66
C SER A 149 -14.85 -5.44 -15.54
N ASP A 150 -14.26 -6.54 -16.02
CA ASP A 150 -14.86 -7.88 -15.91
C ASP A 150 -15.01 -8.32 -14.46
N TYR A 151 -14.02 -8.01 -13.63
CA TYR A 151 -14.04 -8.32 -12.20
C TYR A 151 -15.11 -7.50 -11.46
N GLU A 152 -15.22 -6.20 -11.75
CA GLU A 152 -16.28 -5.35 -11.20
C GLU A 152 -17.68 -5.83 -11.62
N ALA A 153 -17.87 -6.21 -12.89
CA ALA A 153 -19.13 -6.77 -13.38
C ALA A 153 -19.46 -8.12 -12.73
N LEU A 154 -18.46 -8.95 -12.43
CA LEU A 154 -18.64 -10.20 -11.71
C LEU A 154 -19.15 -9.96 -10.28
N LEU A 155 -18.56 -9.02 -9.56
CA LEU A 155 -19.01 -8.62 -8.22
C LEU A 155 -20.43 -8.04 -8.22
N ALA A 156 -20.81 -7.30 -9.27
CA ALA A 156 -22.17 -6.76 -9.40
C ALA A 156 -23.23 -7.85 -9.65
N ARG A 157 -22.85 -8.93 -10.36
CA ARG A 157 -23.76 -10.05 -10.72
C ARG A 157 -23.92 -11.09 -9.62
N SER A 158 -22.91 -11.30 -8.78
CA SER A 158 -22.94 -12.34 -7.76
C SER A 158 -23.97 -12.08 -6.65
N GLY A 159 -24.56 -10.88 -6.57
CA GLY A 159 -25.62 -10.56 -5.60
C GLY A 159 -25.20 -10.77 -4.14
N GLU A 160 -23.89 -10.94 -3.89
CA GLU A 160 -23.32 -11.10 -2.57
C GLU A 160 -23.53 -9.79 -1.80
N THR A 161 -24.63 -9.76 -1.06
CA THR A 161 -24.82 -8.87 0.09
C THR A 161 -23.61 -9.09 0.99
N PRO A 162 -23.01 -8.05 1.63
CA PRO A 162 -21.69 -8.08 2.26
C PRO A 162 -21.41 -9.21 3.28
N THR A 163 -21.28 -10.46 2.85
CA THR A 163 -20.80 -11.57 3.67
C THR A 163 -19.34 -11.31 3.99
N LYS A 164 -18.88 -11.79 5.15
CA LYS A 164 -17.62 -11.49 5.87
C LYS A 164 -16.38 -11.08 5.03
N GLY A 165 -16.25 -11.52 3.78
CA GLY A 165 -15.40 -10.96 2.73
C GLY A 165 -15.54 -9.46 2.40
N ASN A 166 -16.63 -8.78 2.78
CA ASN A 166 -16.80 -7.31 2.57
C ASN A 166 -16.44 -6.46 3.81
N VAL A 167 -16.43 -7.01 5.04
CA VAL A 167 -15.69 -6.36 6.14
C VAL A 167 -14.19 -6.32 5.78
N LEU A 168 -13.77 -7.36 5.06
CA LEU A 168 -12.50 -7.55 4.40
C LEU A 168 -12.23 -6.63 3.18
N LEU A 169 -13.23 -5.95 2.61
CA LEU A 169 -13.10 -5.22 1.34
C LEU A 169 -13.90 -3.88 1.24
N GLY A 170 -14.36 -3.30 2.35
CA GLY A 170 -14.81 -1.89 2.38
C GLY A 170 -16.13 -1.59 3.10
N GLY A 171 -16.21 -1.91 4.39
CA GLY A 171 -17.20 -1.32 5.29
C GLY A 171 -16.49 -0.81 6.53
N SER A 172 -16.15 0.49 6.55
CA SER A 172 -15.10 1.09 7.40
C SER A 172 -13.71 0.48 7.16
N GLY A 173 -12.64 1.27 7.24
CA GLY A 173 -11.30 0.67 7.30
C GLY A 173 -11.25 -0.36 8.44
N VAL A 174 -10.34 -1.34 8.37
CA VAL A 174 -10.02 -2.09 9.58
C VAL A 174 -9.52 -1.05 10.57
N GLY A 175 -10.29 -0.83 11.63
CA GLY A 175 -9.99 0.23 12.59
C GLY A 175 -8.60 0.02 13.17
N VAL A 176 -7.94 1.12 13.49
CA VAL A 176 -6.56 1.11 13.99
C VAL A 176 -6.36 0.11 15.15
N GLU A 177 -7.39 -0.06 15.98
CA GLU A 177 -7.43 -0.96 17.13
C GLU A 177 -7.23 -2.43 16.73
N HIS A 178 -7.74 -2.84 15.58
CA HIS A 178 -7.59 -4.20 15.08
C HIS A 178 -6.16 -4.44 14.57
N VAL A 179 -5.56 -3.44 13.90
CA VAL A 179 -4.16 -3.51 13.45
C VAL A 179 -3.23 -3.58 14.65
N VAL A 180 -3.41 -2.69 15.63
CA VAL A 180 -2.65 -2.65 16.88
C VAL A 180 -2.82 -3.96 17.67
N GLY A 181 -4.04 -4.49 17.76
CA GLY A 181 -4.33 -5.76 18.44
C GLY A 181 -3.72 -6.99 17.77
N ALA A 182 -3.48 -6.95 16.46
CA ALA A 182 -2.88 -8.04 15.69
C ALA A 182 -1.34 -8.09 15.77
N LEU A 183 -0.69 -7.00 16.18
CA LEU A 183 0.76 -6.93 16.34
C LEU A 183 1.24 -7.75 17.56
N GLN A 184 2.41 -8.36 17.45
CA GLN A 184 3.12 -8.94 18.60
C GLN A 184 3.90 -7.86 19.38
N ALA A 185 4.44 -8.21 20.54
CA ALA A 185 5.18 -7.25 21.39
C ALA A 185 6.53 -6.81 20.77
N ASP A 186 7.13 -7.66 19.93
CA ASP A 186 8.39 -7.42 19.20
C ASP A 186 8.14 -6.94 17.75
N GLU A 187 6.90 -6.62 17.39
CA GLU A 187 6.49 -6.20 16.04
C GLU A 187 6.14 -4.71 15.99
N ALA A 188 6.58 -4.05 14.92
CA ALA A 188 6.07 -2.73 14.54
C ALA A 188 5.67 -2.72 13.07
N LEU A 189 4.58 -2.02 12.78
CA LEU A 189 4.12 -1.77 11.42
C LEU A 189 4.46 -0.33 11.02
N LEU A 190 5.22 -0.19 9.93
CA LEU A 190 5.59 1.08 9.32
C LEU A 190 4.79 1.30 8.06
N GLN A 191 3.82 2.21 8.13
CA GLN A 191 3.00 2.60 7.00
C GLN A 191 3.46 3.93 6.43
N TYR A 192 3.65 3.98 5.11
CA TYR A 192 4.04 5.19 4.41
C TYR A 192 2.90 5.77 3.60
N PHE A 193 2.84 7.09 3.50
CA PHE A 193 1.92 7.82 2.65
C PHE A 193 2.64 9.00 2.00
N ILE A 194 2.72 8.99 0.67
CA ILE A 194 3.49 9.96 -0.11
C ILE A 194 2.57 11.13 -0.45
N MET A 195 2.96 12.32 -0.01
CA MET A 195 2.36 13.58 -0.41
C MET A 195 3.22 14.25 -1.50
N SER A 196 2.82 15.43 -1.98
CA SER A 196 3.51 16.09 -3.08
C SER A 196 4.93 16.52 -2.70
N ASP A 197 5.06 17.12 -1.53
CA ASP A 197 6.24 17.79 -0.99
C ASP A 197 6.86 17.09 0.23
N GLU A 198 6.10 16.23 0.91
CA GLU A 198 6.58 15.44 2.04
C GLU A 198 6.15 13.98 1.99
N LEU A 199 6.76 13.19 2.87
CA LEU A 199 6.37 11.83 3.18
C LEU A 199 5.84 11.80 4.61
N VAL A 200 4.65 11.23 4.79
CA VAL A 200 4.12 10.87 6.11
C VAL A 200 4.40 9.40 6.36
N GLY A 201 4.93 9.09 7.53
CA GLY A 201 5.10 7.74 8.05
C GLY A 201 4.29 7.55 9.32
N PHE A 202 3.69 6.38 9.47
CA PHE A 202 2.98 5.97 10.67
C PHE A 202 3.68 4.74 11.25
N VAL A 203 3.86 4.73 12.57
CA VAL A 203 4.38 3.59 13.33
C VAL A 203 3.27 3.06 14.20
N ALA A 204 2.80 1.86 13.90
CA ALA A 204 1.87 1.14 14.77
C ALA A 204 2.63 0.09 15.58
N THR A 205 2.45 0.11 16.89
CA THR A 205 2.92 -0.91 17.83
C THR A 205 1.75 -1.28 18.76
N ARG A 206 1.96 -2.19 19.72
CA ARG A 206 0.94 -2.49 20.73
C ARG A 206 0.55 -1.30 21.62
N SER A 207 1.36 -0.25 21.69
CA SER A 207 1.05 0.94 22.49
C SER A 207 0.15 1.94 21.77
N GLY A 208 -0.01 1.82 20.45
CA GLY A 208 -0.82 2.74 19.65
C GLY A 208 -0.15 3.08 18.32
N VAL A 209 -0.58 4.19 17.72
CA VAL A 209 -0.06 4.68 16.44
C VAL A 209 0.52 6.07 16.59
N GLU A 210 1.80 6.17 16.22
CA GLU A 210 2.53 7.42 16.17
C GLU A 210 2.78 7.83 14.72
N THR A 211 2.97 9.13 14.50
CA THR A 211 3.24 9.70 13.17
C THR A 211 4.60 10.38 13.13
N PHE A 212 5.22 10.39 11.96
CA PHE A 212 6.41 11.18 11.65
C PHE A 212 6.32 11.70 10.22
N THR A 213 7.00 12.82 9.96
CA THR A 213 7.12 13.37 8.62
C THR A 213 8.58 13.45 8.19
N ALA A 214 8.81 13.32 6.89
CA ALA A 214 10.09 13.54 6.26
C ALA A 214 9.93 14.53 5.11
N PRO A 215 10.69 15.64 5.08
CA PRO A 215 10.59 16.65 4.03
C PRO A 215 11.28 16.17 2.74
N ILE A 216 10.65 15.20 2.07
CA ILE A 216 11.09 14.63 0.81
C ILE A 216 9.92 14.62 -0.18
N SER A 217 10.09 15.36 -1.28
CA SER A 217 9.06 15.41 -2.31
C SER A 217 8.92 14.06 -3.03
N SER A 218 7.73 13.79 -3.54
CA SER A 218 7.42 12.59 -4.33
C SER A 218 8.40 12.39 -5.51
N GLU A 219 8.82 13.48 -6.17
CA GLU A 219 9.77 13.45 -7.28
C GLU A 219 11.19 13.05 -6.85
N VAL A 220 11.68 13.63 -5.73
CA VAL A 220 12.98 13.26 -5.16
C VAL A 220 12.96 11.81 -4.72
N LEU A 221 11.87 11.38 -4.07
CA LEU A 221 11.69 10.01 -3.63
C LEU A 221 11.71 9.02 -4.81
N PHE A 222 10.98 9.31 -5.89
CA PHE A 222 10.98 8.51 -7.11
C PHE A 222 12.39 8.34 -7.69
N ARG A 223 13.15 9.44 -7.85
CA ARG A 223 14.53 9.39 -8.34
C ARG A 223 15.44 8.53 -7.47
N ARG A 224 15.35 8.67 -6.14
CA ARG A 224 16.17 7.89 -5.20
C ARG A 224 15.82 6.41 -5.26
N VAL A 225 14.55 6.05 -5.32
CA VAL A 225 14.13 4.64 -5.43
C VAL A 225 14.56 4.03 -6.75
N ARG A 226 14.51 4.79 -7.86
CA ARG A 226 15.04 4.34 -9.15
C ARG A 226 16.54 4.02 -9.06
N LEU A 227 17.34 4.92 -8.51
CA LEU A 227 18.78 4.70 -8.29
C LEU A 227 19.05 3.51 -7.36
N ALA A 228 18.24 3.35 -6.30
CA ALA A 228 18.31 2.22 -5.39
C ALA A 228 18.05 0.87 -6.10
N ARG A 229 17.13 0.84 -7.07
CA ARG A 229 16.88 -0.35 -7.88
C ARG A 229 18.06 -0.67 -8.81
N ASP A 230 18.61 0.34 -9.48
CA ASP A 230 19.69 0.16 -10.44
C ASP A 230 20.94 -0.45 -9.81
N PHE A 231 21.14 -0.23 -8.49
CA PHE A 231 22.17 -0.89 -7.68
C PHE A 231 22.13 -2.43 -7.74
N MET A 232 20.92 -3.00 -7.69
CA MET A 232 20.73 -4.45 -7.69
C MET A 232 20.91 -5.06 -9.08
N GLY A 233 20.73 -4.26 -10.15
CA GLY A 233 20.83 -4.72 -11.54
C GLY A 233 22.21 -4.57 -12.17
N ASN A 234 23.02 -3.59 -11.77
CA ASN A 234 24.33 -3.30 -12.40
C ASN A 234 25.38 -2.80 -11.38
N ALA A 235 25.98 -3.74 -10.64
CA ALA A 235 26.86 -3.46 -9.50
C ALA A 235 28.19 -2.71 -9.81
N LYS A 236 28.63 -2.61 -11.08
CA LYS A 236 30.00 -2.16 -11.41
C LYS A 236 30.16 -0.69 -11.80
N SER A 237 29.10 0.02 -12.18
CA SER A 237 29.21 1.42 -12.69
C SER A 237 28.53 2.47 -11.80
N ALA A 238 27.54 2.07 -10.96
CA ALA A 238 26.70 3.00 -10.19
C ALA A 238 26.79 2.83 -8.66
N ALA A 239 27.78 2.09 -8.15
CA ALA A 239 27.83 1.67 -6.74
C ALA A 239 27.82 2.83 -5.73
N GLY A 240 28.52 3.94 -6.02
CA GLY A 240 28.59 5.12 -5.12
C GLY A 240 27.28 5.89 -5.03
N ALA A 241 26.68 6.26 -6.17
CA ALA A 241 25.41 6.98 -6.23
C ALA A 241 24.25 6.13 -5.67
N SER A 242 24.29 4.82 -5.93
CA SER A 242 23.36 3.85 -5.37
C SER A 242 23.44 3.75 -3.85
N ARG A 243 24.66 3.63 -3.29
CA ARG A 243 24.86 3.59 -1.85
C ARG A 243 24.34 4.86 -1.18
N ALA A 244 24.63 6.03 -1.75
CA ALA A 244 24.12 7.31 -1.27
C ALA A 244 22.58 7.38 -1.33
N ALA A 245 21.96 6.82 -2.37
CA ALA A 245 20.50 6.73 -2.47
C ALA A 245 19.92 5.82 -1.37
N MET A 246 20.51 4.64 -1.13
CA MET A 246 20.09 3.72 -0.06
C MET A 246 20.20 4.36 1.33
N GLN A 247 21.29 5.08 1.60
CA GLN A 247 21.49 5.81 2.85
C GLN A 247 20.51 6.98 2.98
N GLY A 248 20.29 7.74 1.91
CA GLY A 248 19.33 8.85 1.91
C GLY A 248 17.88 8.39 2.06
N LEU A 249 17.54 7.19 1.58
CA LEU A 249 16.23 6.56 1.79
C LEU A 249 16.10 6.03 3.21
N PHE A 250 17.14 5.38 3.76
CA PHE A 250 17.15 5.00 5.18
C PHE A 250 16.93 6.22 6.09
N ALA A 251 17.64 7.32 5.81
CA ALA A 251 17.55 8.55 6.58
C ALA A 251 16.16 9.19 6.58
N ALA A 252 15.42 9.07 5.47
CA ALA A 252 14.06 9.60 5.36
C ALA A 252 13.01 8.66 5.97
N LEU A 253 13.19 7.34 5.81
CA LEU A 253 12.16 6.34 6.13
C LEU A 253 12.29 5.78 7.55
N LEU A 254 13.51 5.55 8.03
CA LEU A 254 13.77 4.82 9.28
C LEU A 254 14.41 5.68 10.36
N SER A 255 15.21 6.69 10.02
CA SER A 255 15.82 7.55 11.07
C SER A 255 14.80 8.31 11.92
N PRO A 256 13.67 8.85 11.40
CA PRO A 256 12.69 9.51 12.26
C PRO A 256 12.10 8.60 13.36
N PRO A 257 11.54 7.40 13.06
CA PRO A 257 11.00 6.53 14.10
C PRO A 257 12.08 5.95 15.03
N LEU A 258 13.31 5.73 14.54
CA LEU A 258 14.44 5.31 15.38
C LEU A 258 14.83 6.40 16.40
N ARG A 259 14.93 7.68 15.98
CA ARG A 259 15.28 8.78 16.89
C ARG A 259 14.19 9.04 17.92
N ALA A 260 12.93 8.85 17.54
CA ALA A 260 11.78 8.96 18.45
C ALA A 260 11.63 7.73 19.38
N ARG A 261 12.48 6.71 19.22
CA ARG A 261 12.48 5.46 20.01
C ARG A 261 11.19 4.65 19.88
N TYR A 262 10.46 4.83 18.78
CA TYR A 262 9.23 4.08 18.49
C TYR A 262 9.50 2.61 18.13
N LEU A 263 10.75 2.27 17.82
CA LEU A 263 11.18 0.92 17.44
C LEU A 263 12.05 0.23 18.52
N ASP A 264 12.09 0.78 19.74
CA ASP A 264 12.84 0.16 20.83
C ASP A 264 12.24 -1.21 21.21
N GLY A 265 13.08 -2.25 21.23
CA GLY A 265 12.64 -3.62 21.52
C GLY A 265 11.91 -4.31 20.37
N VAL A 266 11.79 -3.67 19.22
CA VAL A 266 11.21 -4.26 18.01
C VAL A 266 12.27 -5.09 17.29
N GLU A 267 11.93 -6.32 16.93
CA GLU A 267 12.78 -7.23 16.15
C GLU A 267 12.22 -7.53 14.76
N SER A 268 10.93 -7.25 14.55
CA SER A 268 10.21 -7.57 13.31
C SER A 268 9.48 -6.33 12.79
N LEU A 269 9.83 -5.91 11.57
CA LEU A 269 9.26 -4.77 10.88
C LEU A 269 8.29 -5.22 9.78
N ILE A 270 7.05 -4.79 9.90
CA ILE A 270 6.01 -4.95 8.89
C ILE A 270 5.92 -3.65 8.09
N ILE A 271 6.35 -3.67 6.84
CA ILE A 271 6.40 -2.49 5.98
C ILE A 271 5.16 -2.42 5.10
N VAL A 272 4.47 -1.28 5.13
CA VAL A 272 3.34 -0.96 4.27
C VAL A 272 3.72 0.21 3.35
N PRO A 273 4.25 -0.08 2.15
CA PRO A 273 4.75 0.93 1.23
C PRO A 273 3.60 1.64 0.48
N HIS A 274 3.90 2.85 0.01
CA HIS A 274 3.00 3.62 -0.86
C HIS A 274 3.71 4.05 -2.15
N GLY A 275 2.98 4.07 -3.26
CA GLY A 275 3.47 4.50 -4.56
C GLY A 275 4.80 3.84 -4.94
N VAL A 276 5.82 4.68 -5.18
CA VAL A 276 7.15 4.28 -5.64
C VAL A 276 7.89 3.38 -4.64
N LEU A 277 7.55 3.47 -3.35
CA LEU A 277 8.19 2.67 -2.30
C LEU A 277 7.92 1.17 -2.43
N ASN A 278 6.88 0.78 -3.18
CA ASN A 278 6.62 -0.63 -3.49
C ASN A 278 7.78 -1.31 -4.23
N TYR A 279 8.69 -0.54 -4.83
CA TYR A 279 9.86 -1.04 -5.54
C TYR A 279 11.15 -0.97 -4.74
N LEU A 280 11.08 -0.43 -3.53
CA LEU A 280 12.26 -0.25 -2.70
C LEU A 280 12.62 -1.59 -2.04
N PRO A 281 13.83 -2.12 -2.25
CA PRO A 281 14.34 -3.22 -1.43
C PRO A 281 14.64 -2.72 -0.01
N PHE A 282 13.62 -2.63 0.85
CA PHE A 282 13.75 -2.13 2.24
C PHE A 282 14.86 -2.84 3.02
N ALA A 283 14.96 -4.16 2.86
CA ALA A 283 16.00 -4.98 3.48
C ALA A 283 17.43 -4.52 3.12
N ALA A 284 17.63 -3.91 1.95
CA ALA A 284 18.93 -3.44 1.48
C ALA A 284 19.23 -1.98 1.87
N LEU A 285 18.31 -1.29 2.58
CA LEU A 285 18.58 0.06 3.10
C LEU A 285 19.79 0.05 4.03
N ILE A 286 20.59 1.11 4.00
CA ILE A 286 21.86 1.18 4.71
C ILE A 286 21.78 2.30 5.73
N ASP A 287 22.01 1.98 6.99
CA ASP A 287 22.22 2.99 8.01
C ASP A 287 23.58 3.67 7.78
N SER A 288 23.59 4.99 7.59
CA SER A 288 24.85 5.73 7.42
C SER A 288 25.68 5.80 8.70
N THR A 289 25.08 5.56 9.87
CA THR A 289 25.73 5.62 11.18
C THR A 289 26.50 4.35 11.47
N THR A 290 25.85 3.19 11.32
CA THR A 290 26.47 1.88 11.58
C THR A 290 27.09 1.25 10.33
N GLY A 291 26.71 1.71 9.14
CA GLY A 291 27.13 1.13 7.86
C GLY A 291 26.47 -0.21 7.54
N ARG A 292 25.55 -0.69 8.40
CA ARG A 292 24.86 -1.98 8.25
C ARG A 292 23.62 -1.88 7.39
N TYR A 293 23.26 -3.02 6.79
CA TYR A 293 21.99 -3.18 6.09
C TYR A 293 20.86 -3.36 7.09
N LEU A 294 19.68 -2.83 6.77
CA LEU A 294 18.50 -2.96 7.61
C LEU A 294 18.11 -4.43 7.85
N ALA A 295 18.36 -5.32 6.86
CA ALA A 295 18.25 -6.78 6.99
C ALA A 295 19.08 -7.41 8.11
N ALA A 296 20.15 -6.76 8.56
CA ALA A 296 20.98 -7.27 9.63
C ALA A 296 20.39 -7.03 11.02
N ASP A 297 19.52 -6.02 11.16
CA ASP A 297 19.00 -5.58 12.45
C ASP A 297 17.53 -6.03 12.67
N TYR A 298 16.75 -6.31 11.62
CA TYR A 298 15.34 -6.66 11.73
C TYR A 298 14.92 -7.83 10.83
N ARG A 299 13.85 -8.52 11.22
CA ARG A 299 13.06 -9.39 10.33
C ARG A 299 12.06 -8.54 9.54
N PHE A 300 11.75 -8.93 8.30
CA PHE A 300 10.89 -8.14 7.41
C PHE A 300 9.67 -8.90 6.95
N GLN A 301 8.55 -8.20 6.95
CA GLN A 301 7.37 -8.55 6.17
C GLN A 301 6.91 -7.30 5.40
N VAL A 302 6.51 -7.46 4.14
CA VAL A 302 5.92 -6.36 3.36
C VAL A 302 4.47 -6.68 3.14
N LEU A 303 3.58 -5.78 3.54
CA LEU A 303 2.15 -5.89 3.31
C LEU A 303 1.68 -4.76 2.39
N PRO A 304 0.73 -5.03 1.48
CA PRO A 304 0.18 -3.99 0.60
C PRO A 304 -0.77 -3.04 1.35
N SER A 305 -1.29 -3.48 2.50
CA SER A 305 -2.11 -2.67 3.40
C SER A 305 -1.98 -3.14 4.84
N ALA A 306 -2.09 -2.18 5.77
CA ALA A 306 -2.09 -2.47 7.19
C ALA A 306 -3.34 -3.25 7.61
N SER A 307 -4.48 -2.97 6.98
CA SER A 307 -5.71 -3.73 7.14
C SER A 307 -5.57 -5.22 6.80
N ALA A 308 -4.55 -5.62 6.02
CA ALA A 308 -4.29 -7.02 5.72
C ALA A 308 -3.73 -7.80 6.92
N LEU A 309 -3.08 -7.13 7.89
CA LEU A 309 -2.40 -7.81 8.99
C LEU A 309 -3.36 -8.64 9.87
N PRO A 310 -4.45 -8.08 10.42
CA PRO A 310 -5.35 -8.85 11.29
C PRO A 310 -5.96 -10.04 10.56
N LEU A 311 -6.29 -9.85 9.28
CA LEU A 311 -6.87 -10.87 8.42
C LEU A 311 -5.93 -12.06 8.21
N LEU A 312 -4.63 -11.79 8.06
CA LEU A 312 -3.61 -12.84 7.95
C LEU A 312 -3.43 -13.59 9.27
N ARG A 313 -3.49 -12.89 10.41
CA ARG A 313 -3.34 -13.51 11.74
C ARG A 313 -4.53 -14.40 12.09
N ASP A 314 -5.75 -13.94 11.83
CA ASP A 314 -6.97 -14.71 12.06
C ASP A 314 -6.98 -16.00 11.24
N ARG A 315 -6.52 -15.95 9.98
CA ARG A 315 -6.42 -17.15 9.14
C ARG A 315 -5.39 -18.16 9.65
N VAL A 316 -4.21 -17.71 10.08
CA VAL A 316 -3.19 -18.61 10.66
C VAL A 316 -3.74 -19.29 11.91
N ALA A 317 -4.49 -18.57 12.75
CA ALA A 317 -5.14 -19.14 13.93
C ALA A 317 -6.18 -20.21 13.54
N LEU A 318 -6.99 -19.96 12.52
CA LEU A 318 -7.98 -20.92 12.01
C LEU A 318 -7.31 -22.19 11.42
N ASN A 319 -6.29 -22.05 10.56
CA ASN A 319 -5.59 -23.18 9.96
C ASN A 319 -4.82 -24.02 11.00
N SER A 320 -4.28 -23.39 12.04
CA SER A 320 -3.64 -24.08 13.17
C SER A 320 -4.65 -24.88 14.02
N GLY A 321 -5.87 -24.36 14.18
CA GLY A 321 -6.98 -25.05 14.83
C GLY A 321 -7.46 -26.29 14.05
N TYR A 322 -7.52 -26.20 12.71
CA TYR A 322 -7.86 -27.35 11.86
C TYR A 322 -6.79 -28.45 11.89
N LEU A 323 -5.50 -28.08 11.96
CA LEU A 323 -4.40 -29.04 12.12
C LEU A 323 -4.41 -29.78 13.47
N LEU A 324 -4.85 -29.11 14.54
CA LEU A 324 -5.03 -29.75 15.85
C LEU A 324 -6.29 -30.62 15.91
N ALA A 325 -7.39 -30.20 15.27
CA ALA A 325 -8.61 -31.00 15.18
C ALA A 325 -8.41 -32.28 14.38
N TRP A 326 -7.67 -32.23 13.26
CA TRP A 326 -7.39 -33.39 12.41
C TRP A 326 -6.46 -34.42 13.08
N ARG A 327 -5.63 -33.99 14.05
CA ARG A 327 -4.76 -34.90 14.82
C ARG A 327 -5.51 -35.62 15.95
N SER A 328 -6.63 -35.07 16.43
CA SER A 328 -7.45 -35.67 17.49
C SER A 328 -8.43 -36.75 17.00
N SER A 329 -8.73 -36.79 15.69
CA SER A 329 -9.71 -37.73 15.10
C SER A 329 -9.09 -39.02 14.53
N ARG A 330 -7.81 -39.32 14.82
CA ARG A 330 -7.12 -40.55 14.36
C ARG A 330 -6.73 -41.53 15.46
N ASN A 331 -7.21 -41.33 16.69
CA ASN A 331 -7.02 -42.29 17.78
C ASN A 331 -8.34 -42.98 18.14
N TRP A 332 -8.88 -43.79 17.23
CA TRP A 332 -9.82 -44.88 17.50
C TRP A 332 -9.58 -45.99 16.47
#